data_AF-A0A396JRP1-F1
#
_entry.id   AF-A0A396JRP1-F1
#
_cell.length_a   1.000
_cell.length_b   1.000
_cell.length_c   1.000
_cell.angle_alpha   90.00
_cell.angle_beta   90.00
_cell.angle_gamma   90.00
#
_symmetry.space_group_name_H-M   'P 1'
#
loop_
_entity.id
_entity.type
_entity.pdbx_description
1 polymer ?
#
loop_
_entity_poly.entity_id
_entity_poly.type
_entity_poly.pdbx_seq_one_letter_code
_entity_poly.pdbx_strand_id
1 'polypeptide(L)'
;MMHIYLSALLLCFSRIFPAILNAPIDLNLFDIIAKLQSSSEYSTFSASEIASELPNQHPELAERLERMLTVLASYSLLTCSIRSNEDGNKERVYALSSIGQYFALDKDGGSLGPLSALIHRGYHHV
;
A
#
# COMPACT_ATOMS: atom_id res chain seq x y z
N MET A 1 -28.47 -4.14 -11.52
CA MET A 1 -27.68 -4.24 -12.77
C MET A 1 -26.25 -3.71 -12.59
N MET A 2 -26.04 -2.50 -12.04
CA MET A 2 -24.70 -1.91 -11.82
C MET A 2 -23.76 -2.72 -10.90
N HIS A 3 -24.28 -3.28 -9.80
CA HIS A 3 -23.47 -4.12 -8.88
C HIS A 3 -22.94 -5.41 -9.54
N ILE A 4 -23.75 -6.06 -10.38
CA ILE A 4 -23.36 -7.30 -11.06
C ILE A 4 -22.26 -7.02 -12.09
N TYR A 5 -22.39 -5.90 -12.82
CA TYR A 5 -21.38 -5.44 -13.77
C TYR A 5 -20.04 -5.11 -13.08
N LEU A 6 -20.08 -4.39 -11.96
CA LEU A 6 -18.87 -4.06 -11.19
C LEU A 6 -18.19 -5.34 -10.65
N SER A 7 -18.95 -6.31 -10.15
CA SER A 7 -18.39 -7.59 -9.70
C SER A 7 -17.76 -8.38 -10.84
N ALA A 8 -18.41 -8.44 -12.02
CA ALA A 8 -17.84 -9.10 -13.19
C ALA A 8 -16.54 -8.43 -13.65
N LEU A 9 -16.49 -7.09 -13.63
CA LEU A 9 -15.28 -6.33 -13.92
C LEU A 9 -14.17 -6.65 -12.91
N LEU A 10 -14.46 -6.60 -11.60
CA LEU A 10 -13.50 -6.94 -10.55
C LEU A 10 -12.94 -8.37 -10.70
N LEU A 11 -13.77 -9.34 -11.09
CA LEU A 11 -13.31 -10.70 -11.36
C LEU A 11 -12.35 -10.77 -12.56
N CYS A 12 -12.59 -10.01 -13.63
CA CYS A 12 -11.65 -9.89 -14.75
C CYS A 12 -10.30 -9.29 -14.31
N PHE A 13 -10.31 -8.34 -13.36
CA PHE A 13 -9.12 -7.71 -12.79
C PHE A 13 -8.54 -8.45 -11.57
N SER A 14 -9.15 -9.56 -11.13
CA SER A 14 -8.72 -10.28 -9.92
C SER A 14 -7.28 -10.79 -9.96
N ARG A 15 -6.75 -11.01 -11.16
CA ARG A 15 -5.35 -11.41 -11.40
C ARG A 15 -4.36 -10.24 -11.34
N ILE A 16 -4.85 -9.02 -11.53
CA ILE A 16 -4.03 -7.82 -11.54
C ILE A 16 -3.72 -7.38 -10.11
N PHE A 17 -4.63 -7.64 -9.15
CA PHE A 17 -4.41 -7.29 -7.75
C PHE A 17 -3.19 -7.98 -7.12
N PRO A 18 -2.99 -9.32 -7.20
CA PRO A 18 -1.79 -9.97 -6.70
C PRO A 18 -0.49 -9.44 -7.33
N ALA A 19 -0.51 -9.14 -8.64
CA ALA A 19 0.64 -8.58 -9.33
C ALA A 19 0.99 -7.17 -8.80
N ILE A 20 -0.03 -6.35 -8.52
CA ILE A 20 0.14 -5.02 -7.93
C ILE A 20 0.62 -5.12 -6.48
N LEU A 21 0.18 -6.11 -5.71
CA LEU A 21 0.52 -6.28 -4.30
C LEU A 21 1.99 -6.66 -4.07
N ASN A 22 2.63 -7.33 -5.04
CA ASN A 22 4.04 -7.73 -4.90
C ASN A 22 4.99 -6.54 -4.80
N ALA A 23 4.80 -5.49 -5.60
CA ALA A 23 5.69 -4.33 -5.56
C ALA A 23 5.74 -3.64 -4.18
N PRO A 24 4.61 -3.32 -3.52
CA PRO A 24 4.57 -2.87 -2.14
C PRO A 24 5.26 -3.83 -1.15
N ILE A 25 5.11 -5.14 -1.33
CA ILE A 25 5.76 -6.15 -0.47
C ILE A 25 7.27 -6.13 -0.67
N ASP A 26 7.75 -6.14 -1.92
CA ASP A 26 9.17 -6.10 -2.27
C ASP A 26 9.84 -4.79 -1.80
N LEU A 27 9.06 -3.70 -1.73
CA LEU A 27 9.50 -2.41 -1.17
C LEU A 27 9.39 -2.35 0.37
N ASN A 28 8.93 -3.41 1.04
CA ASN A 28 8.62 -3.44 2.47
C ASN A 28 7.72 -2.26 2.91
N LEU A 29 6.79 -1.85 2.03
CA LEU A 29 6.02 -0.62 2.22
C LEU A 29 5.11 -0.69 3.44
N PHE A 30 4.53 -1.86 3.71
CA PHE A 30 3.70 -2.08 4.90
C PHE A 30 4.51 -1.94 6.18
N ASP A 31 5.72 -2.48 6.24
CA ASP A 31 6.62 -2.36 7.40
C ASP A 31 7.06 -0.93 7.64
N ILE A 32 7.37 -0.20 6.57
CA ILE A 32 7.76 1.20 6.64
C ILE A 32 6.63 2.05 7.23
N ILE A 33 5.40 1.88 6.74
CA ILE A 33 4.25 2.62 7.26
C ILE A 33 3.96 2.21 8.71
N ALA A 34 4.06 0.92 9.05
CA ALA A 34 3.85 0.44 10.42
C ALA A 34 4.86 1.04 11.39
N LYS A 35 6.14 1.09 10.98
CA LYS A 35 7.22 1.69 11.74
C LYS A 35 6.96 3.17 11.96
N LEU A 36 6.65 3.92 10.89
CA LEU A 36 6.31 5.34 10.97
C LEU A 36 5.18 5.59 11.97
N GLN A 37 4.10 4.80 11.90
CA GLN A 37 2.96 4.90 12.83
C GLN A 37 3.32 4.60 14.28
N SER A 38 4.32 3.74 14.52
CA SER A 38 4.77 3.41 15.88
C SER A 38 5.77 4.41 16.46
N SER A 39 6.52 5.11 15.61
CA SER A 39 7.62 6.01 16.03
C SER A 39 7.24 7.49 16.06
N SER A 40 6.13 7.87 15.44
CA SER A 40 5.74 9.27 15.29
C SER A 40 4.51 9.63 16.13
N GLU A 41 4.36 10.91 16.48
CA GLU A 41 3.16 11.42 17.17
C GLU A 41 1.90 11.35 16.27
N TYR A 42 2.10 11.37 14.95
CA TYR A 42 1.04 11.31 13.96
C TYR A 42 0.82 9.88 13.44
N SER A 43 -0.41 9.57 13.06
CA SER A 43 -0.81 8.24 12.60
C SER A 43 -0.94 8.12 11.09
N THR A 44 -0.81 9.22 10.34
CA THR A 44 -0.98 9.29 8.89
C THR A 44 0.17 10.04 8.23
N PHE A 45 0.59 9.57 7.05
CA PHE A 45 1.77 10.05 6.33
C PHE A 45 1.47 10.25 4.86
N SER A 46 1.99 11.33 4.27
CA SER A 46 1.90 11.58 2.83
C SER A 46 2.83 10.66 2.04
N ALA A 47 2.65 10.59 0.72
CA ALA A 47 3.52 9.79 -0.13
C ALA A 47 4.99 10.25 -0.09
N SER A 48 5.25 11.55 0.12
CA SER A 48 6.62 12.06 0.26
C SER A 48 7.26 11.67 1.59
N GLU A 49 6.51 11.68 2.69
CA GLU A 49 6.98 11.22 4.01
C GLU A 49 7.29 9.71 4.00
N ILE A 50 6.46 8.92 3.33
CA ILE A 50 6.73 7.48 3.15
C ILE A 50 7.91 7.26 2.21
N ALA A 51 8.02 8.08 1.14
CA ALA A 51 9.13 8.01 0.20
C ALA A 51 10.48 8.24 0.89
N SER A 52 10.57 9.18 1.84
CA SER A 52 11.83 9.51 2.52
C SER A 52 12.41 8.37 3.36
N GLU A 53 11.58 7.41 3.78
CA GLU A 53 12.03 6.23 4.51
C GLU A 53 12.64 5.14 3.60
N LEU A 54 12.49 5.26 2.29
CA LEU A 54 13.06 4.30 1.34
C LEU A 54 14.53 4.61 1.00
N PRO A 55 15.36 3.58 0.75
CA PRO A 55 16.79 3.79 0.51
C PRO A 55 17.12 4.39 -0.88
N ASN A 56 16.26 4.24 -1.89
CA ASN A 56 16.54 4.63 -3.28
C ASN A 56 15.77 5.89 -3.70
N GLN A 57 16.27 7.05 -3.26
CA GLN A 57 15.67 8.35 -3.55
C GLN A 57 15.88 8.76 -5.02
N HIS A 58 14.79 9.10 -5.70
CA HIS A 58 14.81 9.70 -7.03
C HIS A 58 13.60 10.62 -7.21
N PRO A 59 13.64 11.60 -8.15
CA PRO A 59 12.62 12.65 -8.25
C PRO A 59 11.18 12.15 -8.43
N GLU A 60 11.00 11.00 -9.08
CA GLU A 60 9.68 10.42 -9.38
C GLU A 60 9.17 9.47 -8.28
N LEU A 61 9.96 9.21 -7.22
CA LEU A 61 9.64 8.19 -6.23
C LEU A 61 8.30 8.47 -5.52
N ALA A 62 8.14 9.71 -5.03
CA ALA A 62 6.94 10.12 -4.31
C ALA A 62 5.69 10.04 -5.21
N GLU A 63 5.79 10.43 -6.48
CA GLU A 63 4.67 10.34 -7.44
C GLU A 63 4.31 8.87 -7.75
N ARG A 64 5.32 8.01 -7.92
CA ARG A 64 5.12 6.58 -8.14
C ARG A 64 4.47 5.92 -6.93
N LEU A 65 4.88 6.29 -5.72
CA LEU A 65 4.27 5.83 -4.48
C LEU A 65 2.85 6.35 -4.32
N GLU A 66 2.57 7.61 -4.61
CA GLU A 66 1.21 8.18 -4.55
C GLU A 66 0.20 7.33 -5.35
N ARG A 67 0.60 6.91 -6.56
CA ARG A 67 -0.21 6.01 -7.40
C ARG A 67 -0.39 4.65 -6.76
N MET A 68 0.67 4.07 -6.19
CA MET A 68 0.63 2.78 -5.53
C MET A 68 -0.24 2.81 -4.26
N LEU A 69 -0.03 3.78 -3.38
CA LEU A 69 -0.77 3.99 -2.14
C LEU A 69 -2.26 4.21 -2.40
N THR A 70 -2.61 4.96 -3.45
CA THR A 70 -4.01 5.15 -3.87
C THR A 70 -4.66 3.84 -4.30
N VAL A 71 -3.94 2.96 -4.99
CA VAL A 71 -4.45 1.62 -5.33
C VAL A 71 -4.59 0.77 -4.07
N LEU A 72 -3.60 0.74 -3.18
CA LEU A 72 -3.72 -0.01 -1.92
C LEU A 72 -4.90 0.46 -1.06
N ALA A 73 -5.17 1.76 -1.03
CA ALA A 73 -6.33 2.33 -0.36
C ALA A 73 -7.66 1.88 -0.99
N SER A 74 -7.75 1.77 -2.32
CA SER A 74 -8.97 1.29 -2.98
C SER A 74 -9.29 -0.18 -2.69
N TYR A 75 -8.26 -0.98 -2.37
CA TYR A 75 -8.39 -2.35 -1.85
C TYR A 75 -8.48 -2.43 -0.33
N SER A 76 -8.69 -1.30 0.37
CA SER A 76 -8.82 -1.22 1.83
C SER A 76 -7.60 -1.72 2.62
N LEU A 77 -6.43 -1.83 1.98
CA LEU A 77 -5.18 -2.15 2.67
C LEU A 77 -4.62 -0.94 3.41
N LEU A 78 -4.91 0.26 2.92
CA LEU A 78 -4.60 1.52 3.57
C LEU A 78 -5.90 2.31 3.81
N THR A 79 -5.91 3.14 4.82
CA THR A 79 -6.86 4.25 4.92
C THR A 79 -6.25 5.46 4.20
N CYS A 80 -7.11 6.29 3.59
CA CYS A 80 -6.71 7.51 2.89
C CYS A 80 -7.58 8.66 3.39
N SER A 81 -6.95 9.76 3.77
CA SER A 81 -7.65 11.00 4.17
C SER A 81 -6.94 12.22 3.59
N ILE A 82 -7.56 13.39 3.72
CA ILE A 82 -6.98 14.66 3.29
C ILE A 82 -6.55 15.44 4.53
N ARG A 83 -5.27 15.82 4.57
CA ARG A 83 -4.70 16.70 5.59
C ARG A 83 -4.48 18.08 4.99
N SER A 84 -4.88 19.12 5.72
CA SER A 84 -4.53 20.50 5.38
C SER A 84 -3.27 20.88 6.14
N ASN A 85 -2.25 21.37 5.46
CA ASN A 85 -1.06 21.91 6.11
C ASN A 85 -1.29 23.36 6.59
N GLU A 86 -0.31 23.92 7.30
CA GLU A 86 -0.38 25.30 7.84
C GLU A 86 -0.51 26.37 6.75
N ASP A 87 0.00 26.08 5.54
CA ASP A 87 -0.10 26.96 4.37
C ASP A 87 -1.47 26.87 3.66
N GLY A 88 -2.38 26.02 4.15
CA GLY A 88 -3.70 25.78 3.55
C GLY A 88 -3.68 24.84 2.33
N ASN A 89 -2.53 24.25 1.99
CA ASN A 89 -2.43 23.21 0.98
C ASN A 89 -3.04 21.91 1.50
N LYS A 90 -3.76 21.23 0.62
CA LYS A 90 -4.39 19.94 0.90
C LYS A 90 -3.55 18.83 0.28
N GLU A 91 -3.16 17.86 1.09
CA GLU A 91 -2.44 16.68 0.65
C GLU A 91 -3.18 15.41 1.08
N ARG A 92 -2.94 14.31 0.34
CA ARG A 92 -3.42 12.99 0.75
C ARG A 92 -2.44 12.38 1.72
N VAL A 93 -2.98 11.75 2.75
CA VAL A 93 -2.22 11.02 3.75
C VAL A 93 -2.80 9.63 3.93
N TYR A 94 -1.91 8.70 4.24
CA TYR A 94 -2.16 7.28 4.29
C TYR A 94 -1.81 6.71 5.66
N ALA A 95 -2.55 5.69 6.06
CA ALA A 95 -2.31 4.89 7.25
C ALA A 95 -2.56 3.42 6.94
N LEU A 96 -1.91 2.51 7.66
CA LEU A 96 -2.28 1.10 7.58
C LEU A 96 -3.70 0.90 8.09
N SER A 97 -4.49 0.15 7.34
CA SER A 97 -5.76 -0.39 7.83
C SER A 97 -5.51 -1.66 8.65
N SER A 98 -6.54 -2.14 9.35
CA SER A 98 -6.49 -3.45 10.01
C SER A 98 -6.23 -4.61 9.04
N ILE A 99 -6.60 -4.48 7.76
CA ILE A 99 -6.31 -5.50 6.74
C ILE A 99 -4.84 -5.37 6.29
N GLY A 100 -4.37 -4.14 6.06
CA GLY A 100 -2.98 -3.88 5.68
C GLY A 100 -1.96 -4.36 6.71
N GLN A 101 -2.32 -4.31 8.00
CA GLN A 101 -1.45 -4.78 9.09
C GLN A 101 -1.02 -6.25 8.94
N TYR A 102 -1.83 -7.11 8.32
CA TYR A 102 -1.45 -8.52 8.07
C TYR A 102 -0.34 -8.67 7.02
N PHE A 103 -0.03 -7.60 6.28
CA PHE A 103 1.07 -7.59 5.31
C PHE A 103 2.35 -6.95 5.85
N ALA A 104 2.30 -6.33 7.04
CA ALA A 104 3.49 -5.97 7.80
C ALA A 104 3.96 -7.15 8.65
N LEU A 105 5.25 -7.18 8.98
CA LEU A 105 5.84 -8.09 9.95
C LEU A 105 5.26 -7.81 11.32
N ASP A 106 4.62 -8.82 11.90
CA ASP A 106 4.21 -8.79 13.28
C ASP A 106 5.40 -9.02 14.25
N LYS A 107 5.11 -8.96 15.55
CA LYS A 107 6.11 -9.12 16.62
C LYS A 107 6.74 -10.52 16.66
N ASP A 108 6.04 -11.51 16.13
CA ASP A 108 6.47 -12.91 16.07
C ASP A 108 7.11 -13.24 14.70
N GLY A 109 7.27 -12.24 13.82
CA GLY A 109 7.85 -12.36 12.49
C GLY A 109 6.88 -12.90 11.43
N GLY A 110 5.58 -12.99 11.73
CA GLY A 110 4.54 -13.41 10.80
C GLY A 110 4.11 -12.28 9.85
N SER A 111 3.83 -12.63 8.59
CA SER A 111 3.13 -11.77 7.64
C SER A 111 2.48 -12.60 6.52
N LEU A 112 1.47 -12.05 5.84
CA LEU A 112 0.87 -12.63 4.64
C LEU A 112 1.60 -12.26 3.35
N GLY A 113 2.67 -11.46 3.44
CA GLY A 113 3.51 -11.09 2.29
C GLY A 113 3.98 -12.29 1.44
N PRO A 114 4.51 -13.37 2.05
CA PRO A 114 4.95 -14.57 1.32
C PRO A 114 3.83 -15.26 0.52
N LEU A 115 2.57 -15.16 0.94
CA LEU A 115 1.44 -15.73 0.21
C LEU A 115 1.22 -15.02 -1.13
N SER A 116 1.42 -13.70 -1.18
CA SER A 116 1.41 -12.93 -2.43
C SER A 116 2.49 -13.40 -3.39
N ALA A 117 3.71 -13.60 -2.87
CA ALA A 117 4.85 -14.07 -3.64
C ALA A 117 4.61 -15.49 -4.22
N LEU A 118 3.96 -16.39 -3.46
CA LEU A 118 3.60 -17.72 -3.93
C LEU A 118 2.66 -17.67 -5.14
N ILE A 119 1.63 -16.82 -5.08
CA ILE A 119 0.64 -16.66 -6.17
C ILE A 119 1.30 -16.10 -7.44
N HIS A 120 2.29 -15.21 -7.28
CA HIS A 120 3.02 -14.63 -8.41
C HIS A 120 4.04 -15.60 -9.03
N ARG A 121 4.85 -16.28 -8.21
CA ARG A 121 5.92 -17.17 -8.68
C ARG A 121 5.42 -18.47 -9.29
N GLY A 122 4.24 -18.95 -8.89
CA GLY A 122 3.60 -20.11 -9.51
C GLY A 122 3.27 -19.94 -11.00
N TYR A 123 3.25 -18.70 -11.52
CA TYR A 123 2.91 -18.39 -12.91
C TYR A 123 4.11 -18.27 -13.86
N HIS A 124 5.33 -18.07 -13.35
CA HIS A 124 6.53 -17.96 -14.18
C HIS A 124 7.15 -19.32 -14.56
N HIS A 125 6.53 -20.43 -14.16
CA HIS A 125 6.95 -21.80 -14.44
C HIS A 125 5.85 -22.65 -15.11
N VAL A 126 5.02 -22.04 -15.97
CA VAL A 126 4.10 -22.72 -16.89
C VAL A 126 4.34 -22.23 -18.31
#